data_AF-A0A1Y2A9I6-F1
#
_entry.id   AF-A0A1Y2A9I6-F1
#
_cell.length_a   1.000
_cell.length_b   1.000
_cell.length_c   1.000
_cell.angle_alpha   90.00
_cell.angle_beta   90.00
_cell.angle_gamma   90.00
#
_symmetry.space_group_name_H-M   'P 1'
#
loop_
_entity.id
_entity.type
_entity.pdbx_description
1 polymer ?
#
loop_
_entity_poly.entity_id
_entity_poly.type
_entity_poly.pdbx_seq_one_letter_code
_entity_poly.pdbx_strand_id
1 'polypeptide(L)'
;MDISPASLWVLSNLVLNFDPEGTYTYRINTGMPDKVTSDEEAFARIFYNVERLGVPIYHDMVLAMIIFSRGDKFACLRYISSITAQLRLALGAYFTNLHGQTIAHSVWLSHVQGFYAWGVPLFQALDGFLGMEQYLSPRDQERNIPARQRSFCKALAEHSFRRMLSEKPKDETDVRIGAELNEIAKRLRMFRQVHRTTAKTYLSRPISL
;
A
#
# COMPACT_ATOMS: atom_id res chain seq x y z
N MET A 1 -11.83 25.73 -17.74
CA MET A 1 -10.43 25.28 -17.59
C MET A 1 -10.43 24.42 -16.34
N ASP A 2 -10.66 23.11 -16.51
CA ASP A 2 -10.73 22.15 -15.40
C ASP A 2 -9.32 21.87 -14.91
N ILE A 3 -8.96 22.45 -13.76
CA ILE A 3 -7.78 22.03 -13.03
C ILE A 3 -8.18 20.73 -12.34
N SER A 4 -8.03 19.61 -13.05
CA SER A 4 -7.97 18.28 -12.42
C SER A 4 -7.01 18.37 -11.22
N PRO A 5 -7.34 17.82 -10.04
CA PRO A 5 -6.47 17.89 -8.87
C PRO A 5 -5.26 16.97 -9.06
N ALA A 6 -4.37 17.34 -9.97
CA ALA A 6 -3.13 16.66 -10.29
C ALA A 6 -2.06 16.89 -9.20
N SER A 7 -2.31 17.76 -8.22
CA SER A 7 -1.29 18.25 -7.28
C SER A 7 -1.15 17.45 -5.98
N LEU A 8 -1.95 16.41 -5.74
CA LEU A 8 -1.98 15.77 -4.40
C LEU A 8 -1.71 14.27 -4.38
N TRP A 9 -1.56 13.58 -5.51
CA TRP A 9 -1.49 12.11 -5.51
C TRP A 9 -0.27 11.57 -4.77
N VAL A 10 -0.48 10.51 -3.96
CA VAL A 10 0.58 9.78 -3.23
C VAL A 10 1.70 9.35 -4.17
N LEU A 11 1.34 8.92 -5.38
CA LEU A 11 2.30 8.44 -6.34
C LEU A 11 3.29 9.53 -6.79
N SER A 12 2.80 10.71 -7.19
CA SER A 12 3.68 11.79 -7.68
C SER A 12 4.45 12.47 -6.55
N ASN A 13 3.81 12.68 -5.41
CA ASN A 13 4.37 13.48 -4.32
C ASN A 13 5.27 12.69 -3.37
N LEU A 14 5.04 11.38 -3.21
CA LEU A 14 5.79 10.53 -2.28
C LEU A 14 6.62 9.47 -3.01
N VAL A 15 6.04 8.73 -3.96
CA VAL A 15 6.72 7.55 -4.55
C VAL A 15 7.68 7.95 -5.68
N LEU A 16 7.23 8.78 -6.61
CA LEU A 16 8.01 9.22 -7.77
C LEU A 16 8.88 10.45 -7.49
N ASN A 17 8.88 10.91 -6.23
CA ASN A 17 9.70 12.02 -5.75
C ASN A 17 11.09 11.55 -5.27
N PHE A 18 11.46 10.31 -5.60
CA PHE A 18 12.77 9.76 -5.39
C PHE A 18 13.43 9.46 -6.74
N ASP A 19 14.69 9.86 -6.88
CA ASP A 19 15.50 9.52 -8.06
C ASP A 19 15.87 8.01 -8.06
N PRO A 20 16.47 7.50 -9.15
CA PRO A 20 16.91 6.09 -9.22
C PRO A 20 17.87 5.68 -8.10
N GLU A 21 18.63 6.64 -7.56
CA GLU A 21 19.58 6.47 -6.45
C GLU A 21 18.89 6.44 -5.08
N GLY A 22 17.61 6.82 -4.99
CA GLY A 22 16.82 6.85 -3.75
C GLY A 22 16.93 8.16 -2.97
N THR A 23 17.35 9.24 -3.63
CA THR A 23 17.43 10.60 -3.11
C THR A 23 16.09 11.31 -3.27
N TYR A 24 15.64 11.97 -2.20
CA TYR A 24 14.40 12.75 -2.22
C TYR A 24 14.60 14.07 -2.97
N THR A 25 13.83 14.30 -4.04
CA THR A 25 14.16 15.30 -5.08
C THR A 25 13.48 16.65 -4.85
N TYR A 26 12.14 16.68 -4.76
CA TYR A 26 11.33 17.89 -4.66
C TYR A 26 10.79 18.05 -3.24
N ARG A 27 11.54 18.80 -2.41
CA ARG A 27 11.16 19.12 -1.03
C ARG A 27 10.08 20.21 -1.00
N ILE A 28 9.06 20.04 -0.15
CA ILE A 28 8.00 21.01 0.06
C ILE A 28 8.40 22.05 1.11
N ASN A 29 8.97 21.63 2.23
CA ASN A 29 9.29 22.52 3.35
C ASN A 29 10.66 23.21 3.21
N THR A 30 11.05 23.61 1.99
CA THR A 30 12.33 24.32 1.80
C THR A 30 12.37 25.61 2.63
N GLY A 31 13.45 25.80 3.40
CA GLY A 31 13.61 26.96 4.29
C GLY A 31 13.02 26.79 5.70
N MET A 32 12.37 25.66 5.99
CA MET A 32 11.94 25.30 7.35
C MET A 32 13.10 24.69 8.15
N PRO A 33 13.00 24.62 9.51
CA PRO A 33 14.02 24.00 10.34
C PRO A 33 14.32 22.54 9.91
N ASP A 34 15.56 22.10 10.12
CA ASP A 34 16.06 20.77 9.72
C ASP A 34 15.18 19.61 10.22
N LYS A 35 14.52 19.78 11.37
CA LYS A 35 13.60 18.76 11.88
C LYS A 35 12.35 18.59 11.01
N VAL A 36 11.81 19.67 10.46
CA VAL A 36 10.62 19.64 9.59
C VAL A 36 10.98 18.98 8.26
N THR A 37 12.11 19.36 7.68
CA THR A 37 12.56 18.82 6.38
C THR A 37 12.98 17.36 6.48
N SER A 38 13.63 16.95 7.58
CA SER A 38 13.96 15.54 7.81
C SER A 38 12.73 14.68 8.10
N ASP A 39 11.72 15.19 8.82
CA ASP A 39 10.46 14.48 9.05
C ASP A 39 9.61 14.33 7.78
N GLU A 40 9.62 15.34 6.91
CA GLU A 40 9.01 15.27 5.59
C GLU A 40 9.61 14.14 4.76
N GLU A 41 10.94 14.12 4.64
CA GLU A 41 11.64 13.08 3.88
C GLU A 41 11.41 11.70 4.49
N ALA A 42 11.50 11.58 5.82
CA ALA A 42 11.27 10.32 6.52
C ALA A 42 9.85 9.80 6.26
N PHE A 43 8.85 10.67 6.27
CA PHE A 43 7.48 10.33 5.92
C PHE A 43 7.37 9.85 4.47
N ALA A 44 7.92 10.59 3.49
CA ALA A 44 7.87 10.21 2.08
C ALA A 44 8.56 8.86 1.83
N ARG A 45 9.69 8.62 2.50
CA ARG A 45 10.48 7.40 2.39
C ARG A 45 9.71 6.15 2.84
N ILE A 46 8.76 6.26 3.77
CA ILE A 46 7.88 5.15 4.16
C ILE A 46 7.10 4.64 2.94
N PHE A 47 6.43 5.55 2.22
CA PHE A 47 5.61 5.18 1.06
C PHE A 47 6.46 4.67 -0.09
N TYR A 48 7.58 5.34 -0.36
CA TYR A 48 8.53 4.90 -1.37
C TYR A 48 9.03 3.47 -1.12
N ASN A 49 9.45 3.17 0.12
CA ASN A 49 9.96 1.84 0.46
C ASN A 49 8.88 0.76 0.35
N VAL A 50 7.66 1.04 0.78
CA VAL A 50 6.55 0.08 0.67
C VAL A 50 6.22 -0.21 -0.79
N GLU A 51 6.11 0.81 -1.64
CA GLU A 51 5.80 0.63 -3.06
C GLU A 51 6.96 -0.06 -3.81
N ARG A 52 8.22 0.31 -3.52
CA ARG A 52 9.40 -0.33 -4.09
C ARG A 52 9.46 -1.83 -3.73
N LEU A 53 9.24 -2.17 -2.45
CA LEU A 53 9.15 -3.57 -2.01
C LEU A 53 7.89 -4.28 -2.52
N GLY A 54 6.86 -3.50 -2.90
CA GLY A 54 5.60 -3.98 -3.47
C GLY A 54 5.68 -4.38 -4.94
N VAL A 55 6.66 -3.88 -5.71
CA VAL A 55 6.82 -4.22 -7.14
C VAL A 55 6.79 -5.73 -7.42
N PRO A 56 7.57 -6.59 -6.74
CA PRO A 56 7.51 -8.03 -6.97
C PRO A 56 6.16 -8.65 -6.53
N ILE A 57 5.47 -8.05 -5.55
CA ILE A 57 4.13 -8.49 -5.13
C ILE A 57 3.12 -8.26 -6.25
N TYR A 58 3.17 -7.09 -6.91
CA TYR A 58 2.33 -6.80 -8.08
C TYR A 58 2.49 -7.82 -9.19
N HIS A 59 3.74 -8.14 -9.50
CA HIS A 59 4.09 -9.11 -10.53
C HIS A 59 3.55 -10.51 -10.17
N ASP A 60 3.79 -10.96 -8.94
CA ASP A 60 3.36 -12.28 -8.48
C ASP A 60 1.83 -12.40 -8.41
N MET A 61 1.09 -11.32 -8.09
CA MET A 61 -0.38 -11.32 -8.15
C MET A 61 -0.87 -11.62 -9.57
N VAL A 62 -0.34 -10.91 -10.58
CA VAL A 62 -0.72 -11.10 -11.98
C VAL A 62 -0.36 -12.51 -12.46
N LEU A 63 0.86 -12.98 -12.15
CA LEU A 63 1.27 -14.32 -12.52
C LEU A 63 0.44 -15.41 -11.85
N ALA A 64 0.13 -15.28 -10.56
CA ALA A 64 -0.74 -16.23 -9.86
C ALA A 64 -2.10 -16.37 -10.56
N MET A 65 -2.71 -15.26 -10.98
CA MET A 65 -4.01 -15.26 -11.67
C MET A 65 -3.94 -15.94 -13.05
N ILE A 66 -2.95 -15.58 -13.87
CA ILE A 66 -2.74 -16.16 -15.20
C ILE A 66 -2.49 -17.67 -15.06
N ILE A 67 -1.60 -18.07 -14.16
CA ILE A 67 -1.21 -19.46 -13.97
C ILE A 67 -2.36 -20.30 -13.39
N PHE A 68 -3.12 -19.74 -12.45
CA PHE A 68 -4.33 -20.39 -11.94
C PHE A 68 -5.37 -20.62 -13.05
N SER A 69 -5.60 -19.64 -13.93
CA SER A 69 -6.52 -19.79 -15.06
C SER A 69 -6.12 -20.87 -16.06
N ARG A 70 -4.82 -21.19 -16.12
CA ARG A 70 -4.26 -22.27 -16.96
C ARG A 70 -4.29 -23.65 -16.29
N GLY A 71 -4.74 -23.72 -15.03
CA GLY A 71 -4.86 -24.96 -14.26
C GLY A 71 -3.56 -25.43 -13.58
N ASP A 72 -2.46 -24.69 -13.68
CA ASP A 72 -1.20 -25.04 -12.99
C ASP A 72 -1.21 -24.52 -11.55
N LYS A 73 -1.86 -25.29 -10.67
CA LYS A 73 -2.05 -24.93 -9.27
C LYS A 73 -0.74 -24.93 -8.47
N PHE A 74 0.21 -25.81 -8.81
CA PHE A 74 1.50 -25.87 -8.12
C PHE A 74 2.33 -24.62 -8.38
N ALA A 75 2.37 -24.14 -9.62
CA ALA A 75 3.04 -22.87 -9.92
C ALA A 75 2.30 -21.67 -9.31
N CYS A 76 0.96 -21.67 -9.32
CA CYS A 76 0.17 -20.64 -8.66
C CYS A 76 0.51 -20.55 -7.16
N LEU A 77 0.57 -21.69 -6.47
CA LEU A 77 0.93 -21.75 -5.05
C LEU A 77 2.30 -21.11 -4.78
N ARG A 78 3.31 -21.34 -5.65
CA ARG A 78 4.63 -20.72 -5.49
C ARG A 78 4.56 -19.19 -5.53
N TYR A 79 3.81 -18.61 -6.47
CA TYR A 79 3.63 -17.16 -6.54
C TYR A 79 2.91 -16.61 -5.31
N ILE A 80 1.89 -17.32 -4.80
CA ILE A 80 1.15 -16.83 -3.63
C ILE A 80 1.99 -16.93 -2.35
N SER A 81 2.72 -18.02 -2.14
CA SER A 81 3.67 -18.11 -1.02
C SER A 81 4.77 -17.05 -1.12
N SER A 82 5.21 -16.71 -2.33
CA SER A 82 6.14 -15.61 -2.59
C SER A 82 5.54 -14.25 -2.17
N ILE A 83 4.28 -13.97 -2.52
CA ILE A 83 3.54 -12.78 -2.06
C ILE A 83 3.52 -12.73 -0.52
N THR A 84 3.19 -13.84 0.15
CA THR A 84 3.16 -13.91 1.62
C THR A 84 4.51 -13.52 2.23
N ALA A 85 5.61 -14.01 1.67
CA ALA A 85 6.96 -13.71 2.15
C ALA A 85 7.33 -12.23 1.92
N GLN A 86 7.08 -11.70 0.72
CA GLN A 86 7.40 -10.33 0.35
C GLN A 86 6.54 -9.31 1.12
N LEU A 87 5.25 -9.60 1.34
CA LEU A 87 4.36 -8.72 2.09
C LEU A 87 4.87 -8.51 3.53
N ARG A 88 5.51 -9.52 4.14
CA ARG A 88 6.14 -9.36 5.45
C ARG A 88 7.22 -8.28 5.44
N LEU A 89 8.02 -8.22 4.37
CA LEU A 89 9.08 -7.22 4.22
C LEU A 89 8.49 -5.82 4.02
N ALA A 90 7.48 -5.69 3.15
CA ALA A 90 6.80 -4.42 2.90
C ALA A 90 6.12 -3.87 4.18
N LEU A 91 5.40 -4.72 4.92
CA LEU A 91 4.79 -4.32 6.19
C LEU A 91 5.84 -4.00 7.27
N GLY A 92 6.94 -4.77 7.31
CA GLY A 92 8.08 -4.48 8.19
C GLY A 92 8.66 -3.10 7.94
N ALA A 93 8.93 -2.76 6.67
CA ALA A 93 9.42 -1.44 6.27
C ALA A 93 8.45 -0.32 6.67
N TYR A 94 7.15 -0.55 6.64
CA TYR A 94 6.17 0.43 7.12
C TYR A 94 6.27 0.64 8.64
N PHE A 95 6.22 -0.44 9.43
CA PHE A 95 6.17 -0.34 10.89
C PHE A 95 7.48 0.10 11.51
N THR A 96 8.62 -0.29 10.96
CA THR A 96 9.94 0.16 11.42
C THR A 96 10.11 1.66 11.23
N ASN A 97 9.47 2.26 10.22
CA ASN A 97 9.69 3.67 9.88
C ASN A 97 8.56 4.59 10.38
N LEU A 98 7.37 4.07 10.71
CA LEU A 98 6.24 4.87 11.23
C LEU A 98 6.12 4.77 12.76
N HIS A 99 7.02 5.42 13.49
CA HIS A 99 6.88 5.64 14.94
C HIS A 99 7.26 7.06 15.34
N GLY A 100 6.79 7.51 16.51
CA GLY A 100 6.92 8.91 16.95
C GLY A 100 8.34 9.41 17.21
N GLN A 101 9.36 8.55 17.09
CA GLN A 101 10.77 8.97 17.08
C GLN A 101 11.26 9.31 15.67
N THR A 102 10.64 8.73 14.63
CA THR A 102 10.98 8.95 13.22
C THR A 102 10.25 10.15 12.65
N ILE A 103 9.03 10.44 13.13
CA ILE A 103 8.28 11.64 12.73
C ILE A 103 7.69 12.31 13.96
N ALA A 104 8.07 13.57 14.21
CA ALA A 104 7.62 14.28 15.38
C ALA A 104 6.15 14.69 15.24
N HIS A 105 5.35 14.30 16.24
CA HIS A 105 3.93 14.64 16.31
C HIS A 105 3.64 16.15 16.23
N SER A 106 4.56 17.00 16.71
CA SER A 106 4.39 18.47 16.75
C SER A 106 4.39 19.12 15.37
N VAL A 107 5.06 18.50 14.39
CA VAL A 107 5.18 19.04 13.02
C VAL A 107 4.42 18.21 12.00
N TRP A 108 4.08 16.96 12.33
CA TRP A 108 3.49 16.02 11.38
C TRP A 108 2.20 16.55 10.73
N LEU A 109 1.20 16.98 11.50
CA LEU A 109 -0.08 17.38 10.92
C LEU A 109 0.02 18.71 10.16
N SER A 110 0.75 19.68 10.72
CA SER A 110 0.84 21.04 10.19
C SER A 110 1.79 21.18 8.99
N HIS A 111 2.87 20.41 8.96
CA HIS A 111 3.95 20.59 7.97
C HIS A 111 4.24 19.38 7.10
N VAL A 112 3.81 18.17 7.49
CA VAL A 112 4.11 16.94 6.74
C VAL A 112 2.85 16.37 6.10
N GLN A 113 1.94 15.80 6.89
CA GLN A 113 0.72 15.15 6.43
C GLN A 113 -0.23 16.11 5.69
N GLY A 114 -0.35 17.37 6.14
CA GLY A 114 -1.36 18.32 5.66
C GLY A 114 -1.38 18.55 4.14
N PHE A 115 -0.25 18.29 3.46
CA PHE A 115 -0.10 18.50 2.01
C PHE A 115 -0.04 17.20 1.19
N TYR A 116 0.09 16.04 1.84
CA TYR A 116 0.14 14.74 1.16
C TYR A 116 -1.23 14.04 1.19
N ALA A 117 -1.68 13.55 0.04
CA ALA A 117 -2.81 12.62 0.01
C ALA A 117 -2.46 11.31 0.74
N TRP A 118 -3.49 10.53 1.05
CA TRP A 118 -3.37 9.30 1.81
C TRP A 118 -3.76 8.08 0.98
N GLY A 119 -2.95 7.02 1.05
CA GLY A 119 -3.25 5.74 0.39
C GLY A 119 -2.07 5.16 -0.37
N VAL A 120 -1.59 4.00 0.09
CA VAL A 120 -0.55 3.22 -0.60
C VAL A 120 -1.22 2.32 -1.66
N PRO A 121 -0.95 2.49 -2.97
CA PRO A 121 -1.53 1.68 -4.04
C PRO A 121 -1.43 0.16 -3.83
N LEU A 122 -0.34 -0.33 -3.23
CA LEU A 122 -0.12 -1.76 -2.98
C LEU A 122 -1.27 -2.40 -2.20
N PHE A 123 -1.77 -1.71 -1.17
CA PHE A 123 -2.85 -2.27 -0.35
C PHE A 123 -4.18 -2.32 -1.11
N GLN A 124 -4.47 -1.35 -1.99
CA GLN A 124 -5.67 -1.40 -2.83
C GLN A 124 -5.63 -2.55 -3.84
N ALA A 125 -4.44 -2.83 -4.38
CA ALA A 125 -4.25 -3.94 -5.30
C ALA A 125 -4.40 -5.29 -4.61
N LEU A 126 -3.82 -5.45 -3.42
CA LEU A 126 -3.99 -6.65 -2.60
C LEU A 126 -5.46 -6.86 -2.20
N ASP A 127 -6.18 -5.78 -1.87
CA ASP A 127 -7.62 -5.85 -1.59
C ASP A 127 -8.38 -6.40 -2.80
N GLY A 128 -8.08 -5.88 -4.01
CA GLY A 128 -8.65 -6.38 -5.26
C GLY A 128 -8.31 -7.85 -5.50
N PHE A 129 -7.03 -8.20 -5.46
CA PHE A 129 -6.55 -9.58 -5.66
C PHE A 129 -7.22 -10.58 -4.71
N LEU A 130 -7.43 -10.19 -3.46
CA LEU A 130 -8.06 -11.02 -2.43
C LEU A 130 -9.61 -10.98 -2.44
N GLY A 131 -10.21 -10.20 -3.33
CA GLY A 131 -11.67 -9.97 -3.38
C GLY A 131 -12.21 -9.34 -2.09
N MET A 132 -11.39 -8.55 -1.40
CA MET A 132 -11.75 -7.87 -0.16
C MET A 132 -12.38 -6.50 -0.43
N GLU A 133 -13.19 -6.03 0.52
CA GLU A 133 -13.61 -4.64 0.52
C GLU A 133 -12.38 -3.72 0.62
N GLN A 134 -12.35 -2.74 -0.30
CA GLN A 134 -11.29 -1.76 -0.39
C GLN A 134 -11.19 -0.93 0.89
N TYR A 135 -9.97 -0.70 1.36
CA TYR A 135 -9.76 0.07 2.59
C TYR A 135 -10.15 1.56 2.47
N LEU A 136 -9.89 2.18 1.32
CA LEU A 136 -10.23 3.56 1.05
C LEU A 136 -11.66 3.65 0.51
N SER A 137 -12.39 4.71 0.90
CA SER A 137 -13.68 5.02 0.30
C SER A 137 -13.53 5.33 -1.20
N PRO A 138 -14.57 5.14 -2.03
CA PRO A 138 -14.49 5.47 -3.46
C PRO A 138 -14.04 6.90 -3.75
N ARG A 139 -14.49 7.85 -2.91
CA ARG A 139 -14.09 9.26 -2.98
C ARG A 139 -12.60 9.45 -2.70
N ASP A 140 -12.06 8.77 -1.69
CA ASP A 140 -10.64 8.87 -1.34
C ASP A 140 -9.76 8.17 -2.37
N GLN A 141 -10.22 7.05 -2.94
CA GLN A 141 -9.54 6.42 -4.07
C GLN A 141 -9.44 7.37 -5.26
N GLU A 142 -10.54 8.03 -5.62
CA GLU A 142 -10.56 8.98 -6.74
C GLU A 142 -9.63 10.18 -6.53
N ARG A 143 -9.53 10.65 -5.30
CA ARG A 143 -8.67 11.79 -4.93
C ARG A 143 -7.20 11.42 -4.85
N ASN A 144 -6.87 10.23 -4.37
CA ASN A 144 -5.52 9.90 -3.91
C ASN A 144 -4.79 8.89 -4.80
N ILE A 145 -5.54 8.11 -5.60
CA ILE A 145 -5.01 7.01 -6.42
C ILE A 145 -5.21 7.33 -7.91
N PRO A 146 -4.12 7.35 -8.72
CA PRO A 146 -4.23 7.65 -10.14
C PRO A 146 -5.13 6.67 -10.89
N ALA A 147 -5.79 7.16 -11.95
CA ALA A 147 -6.78 6.41 -12.70
C ALA A 147 -6.28 5.03 -13.18
N ARG A 148 -5.04 4.95 -13.66
CA ARG A 148 -4.45 3.67 -14.13
C ARG A 148 -4.27 2.65 -13.01
N GLN A 149 -3.84 3.07 -11.81
CA GLN A 149 -3.77 2.17 -10.66
C GLN A 149 -5.17 1.72 -10.22
N ARG A 150 -6.16 2.61 -10.22
CA ARG A 150 -7.55 2.23 -9.92
C ARG A 150 -8.08 1.19 -10.91
N SER A 151 -7.86 1.40 -12.22
CA SER A 151 -8.23 0.43 -13.26
C SER A 151 -7.54 -0.93 -13.06
N PHE A 152 -6.25 -0.92 -12.70
CA PHE A 152 -5.52 -2.15 -12.39
C PHE A 152 -6.10 -2.89 -11.17
N CYS A 153 -6.38 -2.19 -10.07
CA CYS A 153 -6.99 -2.80 -8.88
C CYS A 153 -8.37 -3.41 -9.19
N LYS A 154 -9.16 -2.75 -10.04
CA LYS A 154 -10.44 -3.27 -10.52
C LYS A 154 -10.27 -4.58 -11.32
N ALA A 155 -9.31 -4.62 -12.23
CA ALA A 155 -9.01 -5.85 -12.98
C ALA A 155 -8.57 -7.00 -12.05
N LEU A 156 -7.77 -6.72 -11.01
CA LEU A 156 -7.42 -7.73 -10.01
C LEU A 156 -8.65 -8.29 -9.29
N ALA A 157 -9.61 -7.43 -8.94
CA ALA A 157 -10.85 -7.83 -8.28
C ALA A 157 -11.74 -8.70 -9.18
N GLU A 158 -11.92 -8.30 -10.44
CA GLU A 158 -12.75 -9.03 -11.42
C GLU A 158 -12.23 -10.44 -11.69
N HIS A 159 -10.92 -10.63 -11.63
CA HIS A 159 -10.26 -11.90 -11.87
C HIS A 159 -9.81 -12.61 -10.58
N SER A 160 -10.28 -12.17 -9.40
CA SER A 160 -9.97 -12.83 -8.15
C SER A 160 -10.56 -14.24 -8.11
N PHE A 161 -9.71 -15.25 -7.93
CA PHE A 161 -10.10 -16.66 -7.88
C PHE A 161 -10.28 -17.19 -6.46
N ARG A 162 -10.09 -16.35 -5.44
CA ARG A 162 -10.15 -16.76 -4.03
C ARG A 162 -11.49 -17.39 -3.65
N ARG A 163 -12.60 -16.84 -4.16
CA ARG A 163 -13.95 -17.35 -3.89
C ARG A 163 -14.14 -18.78 -4.40
N MET A 164 -13.57 -19.10 -5.56
CA MET A 164 -13.65 -20.45 -6.14
C MET A 164 -13.02 -21.49 -5.21
N LEU A 165 -11.91 -21.13 -4.56
CA LEU A 165 -11.18 -22.00 -3.63
C LEU A 165 -11.92 -22.19 -2.30
N SER A 166 -12.65 -21.18 -1.81
CA SER A 166 -13.41 -21.30 -0.56
C SER A 166 -14.69 -22.11 -0.70
N GLU A 167 -15.33 -22.07 -1.87
CA GLU A 167 -16.62 -22.76 -2.06
C GLU A 167 -16.44 -24.23 -2.45
N LYS A 168 -15.42 -24.55 -3.26
CA LYS A 168 -15.23 -25.91 -3.82
C LYS A 168 -13.74 -26.24 -4.03
N PRO A 169 -12.96 -26.49 -2.96
CA PRO A 169 -11.60 -27.02 -3.11
C PRO A 169 -11.67 -28.41 -3.76
N LYS A 170 -10.90 -28.63 -4.82
CA LYS A 170 -10.90 -29.91 -5.56
C LYS A 170 -9.81 -30.86 -5.09
N ASP A 171 -8.72 -30.33 -4.56
CA ASP A 171 -7.54 -31.07 -4.14
C ASP A 171 -6.79 -30.34 -3.01
N GLU A 172 -5.74 -31.00 -2.49
CA GLU A 172 -4.90 -30.44 -1.43
C GLU A 172 -4.20 -29.14 -1.84
N THR A 173 -3.88 -28.97 -3.13
CA THR A 173 -3.21 -27.76 -3.62
C THR A 173 -4.16 -26.57 -3.55
N ASP A 174 -5.45 -26.73 -3.90
CA ASP A 174 -6.46 -25.68 -3.71
C ASP A 174 -6.58 -25.26 -2.24
N VAL A 175 -6.55 -26.22 -1.31
CA VAL A 175 -6.60 -25.95 0.14
C VAL A 175 -5.39 -25.12 0.57
N ARG A 176 -4.19 -25.49 0.11
CA ARG A 176 -2.95 -24.77 0.43
C ARG A 176 -2.93 -23.35 -0.15
N ILE A 177 -3.40 -23.18 -1.39
CA ILE A 177 -3.55 -21.86 -2.00
C ILE A 177 -4.51 -21.00 -1.17
N GLY A 178 -5.68 -21.56 -0.80
CA GLY A 178 -6.65 -20.86 0.03
C GLY A 178 -6.07 -20.43 1.38
N ALA A 179 -5.26 -21.29 2.02
CA ALA A 179 -4.58 -20.98 3.27
C ALA A 179 -3.61 -19.80 3.15
N GLU A 180 -2.78 -19.77 2.11
CA GLU A 180 -1.87 -18.64 1.85
C GLU A 180 -2.62 -17.34 1.59
N LEU A 181 -3.65 -17.35 0.75
CA LEU A 181 -4.50 -16.18 0.52
C LEU A 181 -5.16 -15.67 1.82
N ASN A 182 -5.57 -16.58 2.70
CA ASN A 182 -6.13 -16.24 4.01
C ASN A 182 -5.08 -15.61 4.94
N GLU A 183 -3.83 -16.07 4.90
CA GLU A 183 -2.72 -15.50 5.66
C GLU A 183 -2.40 -14.07 5.18
N ILE A 184 -2.34 -13.84 3.87
CA ILE A 184 -2.17 -12.48 3.30
C ILE A 184 -3.32 -11.58 3.78
N ALA A 185 -4.57 -12.03 3.65
CA ALA A 185 -5.75 -11.28 4.09
C ALA A 185 -5.74 -10.97 5.59
N LYS A 186 -5.26 -11.91 6.42
CA LYS A 186 -5.11 -11.74 7.87
C LYS A 186 -4.11 -10.65 8.19
N ARG A 187 -2.95 -10.63 7.52
CA ARG A 187 -1.92 -9.59 7.70
C ARG A 187 -2.42 -8.22 7.30
N LEU A 188 -3.18 -8.11 6.22
CA LEU A 188 -3.79 -6.83 5.82
C LEU A 188 -4.81 -6.33 6.83
N ARG A 189 -5.67 -7.21 7.37
CA ARG A 189 -6.61 -6.82 8.44
C ARG A 189 -5.87 -6.33 9.69
N MET A 190 -4.82 -7.04 10.09
CA MET A 190 -3.97 -6.63 11.21
C MET A 190 -3.31 -5.28 10.94
N PHE A 191 -2.74 -5.08 9.75
CA PHE A 191 -2.17 -3.80 9.33
C PHE A 191 -3.19 -2.67 9.45
N ARG A 192 -4.40 -2.83 8.90
CA ARG A 192 -5.48 -1.83 8.97
C ARG A 192 -5.85 -1.48 10.42
N GLN A 193 -5.89 -2.48 11.30
CA GLN A 193 -6.19 -2.28 12.72
C GLN A 193 -5.10 -1.45 13.41
N VAL A 194 -3.84 -1.81 13.21
CA VAL A 194 -2.71 -1.08 13.79
C VAL A 194 -2.64 0.33 13.19
N HIS A 195 -2.74 0.45 11.87
CA HIS A 195 -2.74 1.73 11.17
C HIS A 195 -3.80 2.69 11.73
N ARG A 196 -5.05 2.25 11.92
CA ARG A 196 -6.12 3.10 12.47
C ARG A 196 -5.77 3.62 13.86
N THR A 197 -5.24 2.75 14.72
CA THR A 197 -4.82 3.14 16.07
C THR A 197 -3.67 4.13 16.02
N THR A 198 -2.63 3.87 15.23
CA THR A 198 -1.49 4.78 15.06
C THR A 198 -1.92 6.13 14.48
N ALA A 199 -2.71 6.14 13.40
CA ALA A 199 -3.21 7.37 12.79
C ALA A 199 -4.05 8.19 13.78
N LYS A 200 -4.87 7.55 14.61
CA LYS A 200 -5.64 8.24 15.66
C LYS A 200 -4.73 8.98 16.63
N THR A 201 -3.59 8.40 17.03
CA THR A 201 -2.61 9.06 17.92
C THR A 201 -2.01 10.32 17.29
N TYR A 202 -1.76 10.30 15.98
CA TYR A 202 -1.26 11.48 15.26
C TYR A 202 -2.34 12.55 15.06
N LEU A 203 -3.59 12.15 14.80
CA LEU A 203 -4.70 13.07 14.55
C LEU A 203 -5.33 13.66 15.82
N SER A 204 -5.18 13.02 16.98
CA SER A 204 -5.79 13.46 18.23
C SER A 204 -5.02 14.55 18.97
N ARG A 205 -3.86 14.97 18.47
CA ARG A 205 -3.04 16.02 19.10
C ARG A 205 -3.42 17.40 18.57
N PRO A 206 -3.54 18.42 19.43
CA PRO A 206 -3.81 19.78 19.00
C PRO A 206 -2.68 20.29 18.10
N ILE A 207 -3.07 21.03 17.06
CA ILE A 207 -2.12 21.69 16.16
C ILE A 207 -1.52 22.86 16.93
N SER A 208 -0.23 22.76 17.27
CA SER A 208 0.56 23.92 17.68
C SER A 208 0.93 24.70 16.41
N LEU A 209 0.26 25.83 16.18
CA LEU A 209 0.59 26.81 15.14
C LEU A 209 1.76 27.69 15.58
#